data_AF-A0A7V9VX15-F1
#
_entry.id   AF-A0A7V9VX15-F1
#
_cell.length_a   1.000
_cell.length_b   1.000
_cell.length_c   1.000
_cell.angle_alpha   90.00
_cell.angle_beta   90.00
_cell.angle_gamma   90.00
#
_symmetry.space_group_name_H-M   'P 1'
#
loop_
_entity.id
_entity.type
_entity.pdbx_description
1 polymer ?
#
loop_
_entity_poly.entity_id
_entity_poly.type
_entity_poly.pdbx_seq_one_letter_code
_entity_poly.pdbx_strand_id
1 'polypeptide(L)'
;GICDVDWANPGGGVTEIRVNIESDRTTFVRGSLLKFPNGAGEIYVLKAQDGTVIWQDQIEQGDWVWVLPGIYTCDLLELVGDPILISFTVQTLPGSATQVEIFTAP
;
A
#
# COMPACT_ATOMS: atom_id res chain seq x y z
N GLY A 1 -17.36 -10.91 18.77
CA GLY A 1 -16.04 -10.57 19.34
C GLY A 1 -15.31 -9.64 18.40
N ILE A 2 -14.11 -9.20 18.78
CA ILE A 2 -13.21 -8.42 17.94
C ILE A 2 -11.92 -9.19 17.81
N CYS A 3 -11.35 -9.22 16.60
CA CYS A 3 -10.03 -9.76 16.30
C CYS A 3 -9.20 -8.63 15.71
N ASP A 4 -8.04 -8.37 16.31
CA ASP A 4 -7.03 -7.50 15.72
C ASP A 4 -6.25 -8.31 14.67
N VAL A 5 -6.02 -7.72 13.50
CA VAL A 5 -5.25 -8.31 12.41
C VAL A 5 -4.19 -7.29 12.01
N ASP A 6 -2.94 -7.68 12.14
CA ASP A 6 -1.80 -6.87 11.79
C ASP A 6 -0.84 -7.56 10.81
N TRP A 7 -0.07 -6.75 10.08
CA TRP A 7 0.99 -7.22 9.21
C TRP A 7 2.12 -6.20 9.11
N ALA A 8 3.33 -6.71 8.91
CA ALA A 8 4.51 -5.89 8.67
C ALA A 8 4.50 -5.34 7.24
N ASN A 9 4.86 -4.08 7.09
CA ASN A 9 5.09 -3.42 5.82
C ASN A 9 6.60 -3.29 5.55
N PRO A 10 6.98 -3.03 4.29
CA PRO A 10 8.30 -2.51 3.97
C PRO A 10 8.66 -1.30 4.84
N GLY A 11 9.94 -1.19 5.21
CA GLY A 11 10.43 -0.17 6.15
C GLY A 11 10.18 -0.47 7.63
N GLY A 12 9.50 -1.58 7.95
CA GLY A 12 9.35 -2.09 9.33
C GLY A 12 8.14 -1.54 10.09
N GLY A 13 7.32 -0.69 9.46
CA GLY A 13 6.03 -0.28 10.00
C GLY A 13 5.03 -1.45 10.05
N VAL A 14 3.99 -1.32 10.88
CA VAL A 14 2.91 -2.30 11.00
C VAL A 14 1.58 -1.64 10.65
N THR A 15 0.78 -2.28 9.82
CA THR A 15 -0.63 -1.90 9.62
C THR A 15 -1.50 -2.84 10.44
N GLU A 16 -2.51 -2.28 11.10
CA GLU A 16 -3.46 -3.01 11.95
C GLU A 16 -4.90 -2.66 11.57
N ILE A 17 -5.79 -3.65 11.59
CA ILE A 17 -7.23 -3.46 11.49
C ILE A 17 -7.96 -4.22 12.59
N ARG A 18 -9.14 -3.72 12.95
CA ARG A 18 -10.08 -4.40 13.84
C ARG A 18 -11.20 -5.04 13.05
N VAL A 19 -11.36 -6.34 13.23
CA VAL A 19 -12.38 -7.13 12.53
C VAL A 19 -13.41 -7.64 13.53
N ASN A 20 -14.67 -7.34 13.29
CA ASN A 20 -15.77 -7.95 14.03
C ASN A 20 -15.91 -9.41 13.62
N ILE A 21 -15.97 -10.30 14.61
CA ILE A 21 -16.12 -11.75 14.43
C ILE A 21 -17.33 -12.28 15.20
N GLU A 22 -17.85 -13.41 14.75
CA GLU A 22 -18.99 -14.10 15.36
C GLU A 22 -18.57 -15.53 15.75
N SER A 23 -19.14 -16.05 16.84
CA SER A 23 -18.94 -17.45 17.20
C SER A 23 -19.49 -18.35 16.09
N ASP A 24 -18.83 -19.49 15.88
CA ASP A 24 -19.24 -20.52 14.91
C ASP A 24 -19.29 -20.04 13.44
N ARG A 25 -18.67 -18.90 13.13
CA ARG A 25 -18.49 -18.40 11.76
C ARG A 25 -17.02 -18.14 11.46
N THR A 26 -16.58 -18.59 10.29
CA THR A 26 -15.26 -18.22 9.77
C THR A 26 -15.35 -16.88 9.03
N THR A 27 -14.62 -15.88 9.51
CA THR A 27 -14.45 -14.59 8.82
C THR A 27 -13.16 -14.61 8.01
N PHE A 28 -13.24 -14.32 6.72
CA PHE A 28 -12.07 -14.20 5.85
C PHE A 28 -11.76 -12.73 5.59
N VAL A 29 -10.52 -12.32 5.84
CA VAL A 29 -10.00 -11.02 5.40
C VAL A 29 -9.19 -11.24 4.13
N ARG A 30 -9.65 -10.68 3.00
CA ARG A 30 -8.96 -10.77 1.71
C ARG A 30 -8.50 -9.40 1.27
N GLY A 31 -7.20 -9.18 1.35
CA GLY A 31 -6.57 -7.99 0.80
C GLY A 31 -6.04 -8.21 -0.61
N SER A 32 -5.16 -7.30 -1.01
CA SER A 32 -4.49 -7.24 -2.29
C SER A 32 -3.04 -6.86 -2.06
N LEU A 33 -2.15 -7.32 -2.93
CA LEU A 33 -0.76 -6.91 -2.94
C LEU A 33 -0.58 -5.75 -3.92
N LEU A 34 -0.10 -4.61 -3.43
CA LEU A 34 0.35 -3.51 -4.28
C LEU A 34 1.86 -3.60 -4.44
N LYS A 35 2.31 -3.81 -5.68
CA LYS A 35 3.72 -3.85 -6.05
C LYS A 35 4.11 -2.51 -6.65
N PHE A 36 5.17 -1.93 -6.12
CA PHE A 36 5.68 -0.64 -6.57
C PHE A 36 6.82 -0.82 -7.57
N PRO A 37 6.99 0.13 -8.51
CA PRO A 37 7.86 -0.04 -9.67
C PRO A 37 9.37 0.03 -9.37
N ASN A 38 9.80 0.98 -8.52
CA ASN A 38 11.20 1.36 -8.40
C ASN A 38 11.59 1.54 -6.93
N GLY A 39 12.68 0.90 -6.51
CA GLY A 39 13.32 1.19 -5.23
C GLY A 39 14.67 1.84 -5.48
N ALA A 40 14.69 3.18 -5.65
CA ALA A 40 15.92 3.96 -5.76
C ALA A 40 16.06 4.98 -4.62
N GLY A 41 15.33 4.75 -3.52
CA GLY A 41 15.34 5.56 -2.31
C GLY A 41 14.22 6.60 -2.23
N GLU A 42 13.34 6.70 -3.21
CA GLU A 42 12.18 7.57 -3.14
C GLU A 42 11.22 7.17 -2.01
N ILE A 43 10.53 8.16 -1.43
CA ILE A 43 9.51 7.91 -0.42
C ILE A 43 8.16 7.80 -1.11
N TYR A 44 7.49 6.68 -0.88
CA TYR A 44 6.13 6.45 -1.35
C TYR A 44 5.16 6.72 -0.20
N VAL A 45 4.10 7.48 -0.48
CA VAL A 45 3.02 7.76 0.48
C VAL A 45 1.73 7.17 -0.08
N LEU A 46 1.25 6.10 0.55
CA LEU A 46 0.02 5.43 0.16
C LEU A 46 -1.16 5.94 1.00
N LYS A 47 -2.15 6.52 0.34
CA LYS A 47 -3.33 7.11 0.96
C LYS A 47 -4.60 6.39 0.53
N ALA A 48 -5.51 6.19 1.49
CA ALA A 48 -6.88 5.82 1.18
C ALA A 48 -7.63 6.97 0.51
N GLN A 49 -8.80 6.69 -0.05
CA GLN A 49 -9.62 7.68 -0.78
C GLN A 49 -10.05 8.88 0.07
N ASP A 50 -10.12 8.72 1.39
CA ASP A 50 -10.42 9.81 2.34
C ASP A 50 -9.18 10.66 2.72
N GLY A 51 -8.01 10.34 2.15
CA GLY A 51 -6.74 11.01 2.41
C GLY A 51 -5.94 10.43 3.58
N THR A 52 -6.45 9.42 4.29
CA THR A 52 -5.75 8.76 5.39
C THR A 52 -4.48 8.08 4.85
N VAL A 53 -3.32 8.40 5.44
CA VAL A 53 -2.07 7.71 5.13
C VAL A 53 -2.12 6.31 5.72
N ILE A 54 -2.06 5.30 4.86
CA ILE A 54 -2.06 3.87 5.23
C ILE A 54 -0.64 3.40 5.49
N TRP A 55 0.30 3.85 4.67
CA TRP A 55 1.70 3.51 4.78
C TRP A 55 2.55 4.59 4.11
N GLN A 56 3.73 4.87 4.66
CA GLN A 56 4.69 5.80 4.10
C GLN A 56 6.10 5.31 4.45
N ASP A 57 6.87 4.95 3.43
CA ASP A 57 8.29 4.65 3.59
C ASP A 57 9.03 4.63 2.24
N GLN A 58 10.34 4.38 2.31
CA GLN A 58 11.13 3.95 1.17
C GLN A 58 10.81 2.48 0.84
N ILE A 59 10.86 2.16 -0.45
CA ILE A 59 10.79 0.77 -0.92
C ILE A 59 12.11 0.35 -1.54
N GLU A 60 12.42 -0.93 -1.39
CA GLU A 60 13.44 -1.61 -2.18
C GLU A 60 12.80 -2.36 -3.36
N GLN A 61 13.62 -2.70 -4.35
CA GLN A 61 13.14 -3.48 -5.49
C GLN A 61 12.61 -4.85 -5.02
N GLY A 62 11.35 -5.12 -5.33
CA GLY A 62 10.68 -6.36 -4.95
C GLY A 62 9.75 -6.23 -3.73
N ASP A 63 9.74 -5.07 -3.07
CA ASP A 63 8.83 -4.80 -1.98
C ASP A 63 7.36 -4.70 -2.44
N TRP A 64 6.48 -5.06 -1.51
CA TRP A 64 5.04 -5.01 -1.69
C TRP A 64 4.37 -4.52 -0.41
N VAL A 65 3.26 -3.82 -0.58
CA VAL A 65 2.38 -3.47 0.54
C VAL A 65 1.10 -4.28 0.39
N TRP A 66 0.70 -4.98 1.45
CA TRP A 66 -0.63 -5.58 1.51
C TRP A 66 -1.63 -4.54 1.98
N VAL A 67 -2.72 -4.40 1.24
CA VAL A 67 -3.80 -3.47 1.55
C VAL A 67 -5.15 -4.15 1.43
N LEU A 68 -6.17 -3.56 2.04
CA LEU A 68 -7.54 -3.94 1.74
C LEU A 68 -7.89 -3.59 0.28
N PRO A 69 -8.89 -4.26 -0.32
CA PRO A 69 -9.35 -3.90 -1.66
C PRO A 69 -9.98 -2.51 -1.63
N GLY A 70 -9.59 -1.66 -2.57
CA GLY A 70 -10.07 -0.28 -2.60
C GLY A 70 -9.39 0.57 -3.66
N ILE A 71 -9.64 1.87 -3.57
CA ILE A 71 -8.97 2.88 -4.41
C ILE A 71 -8.00 3.63 -3.51
N TYR A 72 -6.76 3.71 -3.97
CA TYR A 72 -5.67 4.36 -3.25
C TYR A 72 -5.01 5.40 -4.14
N THR A 73 -4.56 6.48 -3.52
CA THR A 73 -3.66 7.44 -4.14
C THR A 73 -2.26 7.17 -3.63
N CYS A 74 -1.31 7.10 -4.53
CA CYS A 74 0.10 6.96 -4.21
C CYS A 74 0.84 8.20 -4.68
N ASP A 75 1.50 8.87 -3.73
CA ASP A 75 2.38 9.99 -4.02
C ASP A 75 3.83 9.55 -3.92
N LEU A 76 4.63 9.88 -4.92
CA LEU A 76 6.07 9.68 -4.95
C LEU A 76 6.78 10.99 -4.60
N LEU A 77 7.67 10.94 -3.62
CA LEU A 77 8.56 12.04 -3.28
C LEU A 77 10.01 11.64 -3.61
N GLU A 78 10.56 12.23 -4.67
CA GLU A 78 11.97 12.07 -5.02
C GLU A 78 12.88 12.70 -3.95
N LEU A 79 13.95 11.99 -3.57
CA LEU A 79 14.93 12.47 -2.59
C LEU A 79 16.04 13.34 -3.20
N VAL A 80 16.24 13.33 -4.51
CA VAL A 80 17.38 14.00 -5.17
C VAL A 80 16.93 14.70 -6.45
N GLY A 81 17.03 16.03 -6.48
CA GLY A 81 16.67 16.86 -7.64
C GLY A 81 15.54 17.85 -7.35
N ASP A 82 14.99 18.46 -8.41
CA ASP A 82 13.72 19.20 -8.31
C ASP A 82 12.61 18.17 -8.04
N PRO A 83 11.75 18.36 -7.02
CA PRO A 83 10.76 17.35 -6.65
C PRO A 83 9.73 17.18 -7.77
N ILE A 84 9.83 16.08 -8.53
CA ILE A 84 8.74 15.66 -9.39
C ILE A 84 7.75 14.90 -8.52
N LEU A 85 6.66 15.57 -8.13
CA LEU A 85 5.54 14.88 -7.50
C LEU A 85 4.83 14.04 -8.55
N ILE A 86 5.13 12.74 -8.57
CA ILE A 86 4.33 11.78 -9.33
C ILE A 86 3.23 11.27 -8.42
N SER A 87 1.99 11.59 -8.76
CA SER A 87 0.80 11.08 -8.07
C SER A 87 -0.02 10.23 -9.03
N PHE A 88 -0.42 9.04 -8.58
CA PHE A 88 -1.30 8.18 -9.36
C PHE A 88 -2.35 7.53 -8.47
N THR A 89 -3.48 7.19 -9.08
CA THR A 89 -4.56 6.46 -8.43
C THR A 89 -4.57 5.02 -8.91
N VAL A 90 -4.66 4.08 -7.97
CA VAL A 90 -4.67 2.64 -8.23
C VAL A 90 -5.87 1.99 -7.57
N GLN A 91 -6.52 1.09 -8.30
CA GLN A 91 -7.55 0.21 -7.74
C GLN A 91 -6.95 -1.16 -7.43
N THR A 92 -7.16 -1.64 -6.21
CA THR A 92 -6.75 -2.96 -5.77
C THR A 92 -7.96 -3.90 -5.67
N LEU A 93 -7.74 -5.17 -6.03
CA LEU A 93 -8.80 -6.18 -6.10
C LEU A 93 -8.49 -7.33 -5.14
N PRO A 94 -9.51 -7.90 -4.48
CA PRO A 94 -9.32 -8.95 -3.49
C PRO A 94 -8.65 -10.19 -4.09
N GLY A 95 -7.58 -10.66 -3.46
CA GLY A 95 -6.84 -11.85 -3.89
C GLY A 95 -5.95 -11.64 -5.12
N SER A 96 -5.78 -10.41 -5.58
CA SER A 96 -4.95 -10.07 -6.75
C SER A 96 -3.72 -9.27 -6.33
N ALA A 97 -2.67 -9.35 -7.15
CA ALA A 97 -1.56 -8.41 -7.12
C ALA A 97 -1.76 -7.34 -8.19
N THR A 98 -1.74 -6.07 -7.79
CA THR A 98 -1.71 -4.93 -8.71
C THR A 98 -0.27 -4.42 -8.79
N GLN A 99 0.28 -4.38 -10.01
CA GLN A 99 1.60 -3.82 -10.28
C GLN A 99 1.47 -2.46 -10.93
N VAL A 100 2.24 -1.50 -10.42
CA VAL A 100 2.34 -0.16 -11.01
C VAL A 100 3.67 -0.06 -11.74
N GLU A 101 3.66 0.52 -12.93
CA GLU A 101 4.84 0.83 -13.72
C GLU A 101 4.85 2.33 -14.02
N ILE A 102 5.96 3.01 -13.70
CA ILE A 102 6.15 4.43 -13.99
C ILE A 102 7.28 4.53 -15.02
N PHE A 103 6.96 5.12 -16.17
CA PHE A 103 7.94 5.40 -17.22
C PHE A 103 8.19 6.91 -17.25
N THR A 104 9.40 7.33 -16.90
CA THR A 104 9.86 8.70 -17.12
C THR A 104 10.40 8.82 -18.54
N ALA A 105 10.08 9.92 -19.24
CA ALA A 105 10.69 10.19 -20.54
C ALA A 105 12.21 10.41 -20.38
N PRO A 106 13.03 10.00 -21.37
CA PRO A 106 14.47 10.20 -21.36
C PRO A 106 14.89 11.67 -21.49
#